data_AF-A0A954P6E7-F1
#
_entry.id   AF-A0A954P6E7-F1
#
_cell.length_a   1.000
_cell.length_b   1.000
_cell.length_c   1.000
_cell.angle_alpha   90.00
_cell.angle_beta   90.00
_cell.angle_gamma   90.00
#
_symmetry.space_group_name_H-M   'P 1'
#
loop_
_entity.id
_entity.type
_entity.pdbx_description
1 polymer ?
#
loop_
_entity_poly.entity_id
_entity_poly.type
_entity_poly.pdbx_seq_one_letter_code
_entity_poly.pdbx_strand_id
1 'polypeptide(L)'
;MIREPGHQILMLFRRMRGQMAMRAAGSLLLAVLNSLHAWLQQQPDVCLPKIKETHFFSNCDIFHRGIDWYRTRFPTPAPDAVIGEVCPDYIFSDRTPARIRKWNAKPRVVYVFRHPLERAFSHYRMSRRAGNEPLDFPSALRQEPQRLSTGGRFAYANYSYLARGRYAEQIELWQRELPQAESLFVKFDDLIDAGETGRRTYEQICDFLGVTSSPAIADRSLRLNVASASRSSLIADLIHKPSSVKKLVGRCIPSRDLRHRMMLALEQWNLRPIRQQEEIRVPPQFVEEARQQIRLLALITGLNLDDWLARTFLPAPVRSAA
;
A
#
# COMPACT_ATOMS: atom_id res chain seq x y z
N MET A 1 0.49 13.99 -0.95
CA MET A 1 -0.25 12.72 -1.20
C MET A 1 0.18 11.76 -0.11
N ILE A 2 -0.52 11.80 1.02
CA ILE A 2 -0.06 11.17 2.28
C ILE A 2 -0.30 9.66 2.20
N ARG A 3 0.77 8.87 2.33
CA ARG A 3 0.74 7.40 2.18
C ARG A 3 1.25 6.71 3.44
N GLU A 4 0.35 5.95 4.06
CA GLU A 4 0.51 5.12 5.26
C GLU A 4 -0.28 3.81 5.02
N PRO A 5 0.12 2.66 5.58
CA PRO A 5 -0.10 1.38 4.91
C PRO A 5 -1.55 0.85 5.00
N GLY A 6 -2.21 0.83 3.83
CA GLY A 6 -3.06 -0.28 3.42
C GLY A 6 -2.21 -1.45 2.91
N HIS A 7 -2.83 -2.60 2.63
CA HIS A 7 -2.13 -3.79 2.10
C HIS A 7 -1.59 -3.57 0.70
N GLN A 8 -0.50 -4.27 0.37
CA GLN A 8 0.28 -3.97 -0.82
C GLN A 8 0.98 -5.22 -1.36
N ILE A 9 1.39 -5.12 -2.62
CA ILE A 9 2.13 -6.15 -3.34
C ILE A 9 3.47 -5.62 -3.86
N LEU A 10 4.47 -6.50 -3.85
CA LEU A 10 5.80 -6.34 -4.44
C LEU A 10 5.82 -7.08 -5.82
N MET A 11 6.05 -6.39 -6.96
CA MET A 11 5.96 -6.88 -8.37
C MET A 11 6.75 -6.08 -9.45
N LEU A 12 7.64 -6.73 -10.23
CA LEU A 12 8.75 -6.06 -10.94
C LEU A 12 9.85 -6.86 -11.69
N PHE A 13 10.55 -6.35 -12.69
CA PHE A 13 11.08 -7.16 -13.80
C PHE A 13 12.63 -7.28 -13.83
N ARG A 14 13.21 -8.43 -14.25
CA ARG A 14 14.65 -8.59 -14.59
C ARG A 14 14.89 -8.44 -16.10
N ARG A 15 16.09 -8.00 -16.47
CA ARG A 15 16.62 -7.95 -17.84
C ARG A 15 17.58 -9.13 -18.08
N MET A 16 17.41 -9.87 -19.19
CA MET A 16 18.43 -10.81 -19.67
C MET A 16 19.56 -10.08 -20.42
N ARG A 17 20.78 -10.67 -20.40
CA ARG A 17 21.91 -10.18 -21.20
C ARG A 17 21.60 -10.29 -22.69
N GLY A 18 21.93 -9.25 -23.45
CA GLY A 18 21.85 -9.23 -24.92
C GLY A 18 20.53 -8.70 -25.49
N GLN A 19 20.59 -7.48 -26.06
CA GLN A 19 19.55 -6.80 -26.86
C GLN A 19 18.16 -6.62 -26.24
N MET A 20 17.35 -5.77 -26.87
CA MET A 20 16.17 -5.14 -26.25
C MET A 20 14.86 -5.92 -26.49
N ALA A 21 14.88 -7.23 -26.26
CA ALA A 21 13.72 -8.11 -26.44
C ALA A 21 13.31 -8.76 -25.11
N MET A 22 12.18 -8.34 -24.51
CA MET A 22 11.57 -9.09 -23.41
C MET A 22 10.84 -10.32 -23.98
N ARG A 23 11.59 -11.41 -24.16
CA ARG A 23 11.05 -12.78 -24.28
C ARG A 23 11.57 -13.63 -23.12
N ALA A 24 10.65 -13.97 -22.22
CA ALA A 24 10.72 -15.03 -21.20
C ALA A 24 11.76 -14.92 -20.05
N ALA A 25 11.43 -15.65 -18.98
CA ALA A 25 12.24 -16.06 -17.81
C ALA A 25 12.74 -15.00 -16.80
N GLY A 26 12.35 -15.20 -15.53
CA GLY A 26 13.29 -15.08 -14.40
C GLY A 26 13.29 -13.82 -13.53
N SER A 27 12.30 -13.70 -12.64
CA SER A 27 12.47 -13.25 -11.23
C SER A 27 12.82 -11.77 -10.92
N LEU A 28 12.31 -11.26 -9.78
CA LEU A 28 11.42 -10.05 -9.79
C LEU A 28 11.15 -9.57 -8.29
N LEU A 29 11.92 -8.55 -7.74
CA LEU A 29 12.01 -7.86 -6.35
C LEU A 29 11.58 -6.35 -5.91
N LEU A 30 10.88 -6.08 -4.77
CA LEU A 30 10.37 -4.80 -4.11
C LEU A 30 9.98 -4.94 -2.59
N ALA A 31 9.20 -4.02 -1.95
CA ALA A 31 8.12 -4.25 -0.91
C ALA A 31 7.62 -3.03 -0.07
N VAL A 32 6.80 -3.29 0.96
CA VAL A 32 5.46 -2.70 1.30
C VAL A 32 5.45 -1.57 2.36
N LEU A 33 6.60 -1.06 2.78
CA LEU A 33 6.68 0.02 3.77
C LEU A 33 7.28 1.28 3.15
N ASN A 34 7.05 2.45 3.76
CA ASN A 34 7.96 3.58 3.56
C ASN A 34 9.38 3.16 3.92
N SER A 35 9.53 2.46 5.05
CA SER A 35 10.74 1.77 5.50
C SER A 35 11.27 0.77 4.47
N LEU A 36 10.48 -0.21 4.00
CA LEU A 36 10.99 -1.27 3.12
C LEU A 36 11.27 -0.81 1.68
N HIS A 37 10.52 0.15 1.15
CA HIS A 37 10.96 0.84 -0.07
C HIS A 37 12.30 1.56 0.17
N ALA A 38 12.49 2.22 1.32
CA ALA A 38 13.74 2.89 1.63
C ALA A 38 14.91 1.92 1.91
N TRP A 39 14.66 0.76 2.53
CA TRP A 39 15.66 -0.29 2.77
C TRP A 39 16.11 -0.92 1.45
N LEU A 40 15.18 -1.21 0.54
CA LEU A 40 15.51 -1.74 -0.78
C LEU A 40 16.13 -0.69 -1.71
N GLN A 41 15.74 0.58 -1.60
CA GLN A 41 16.35 1.67 -2.38
C GLN A 41 17.83 1.90 -2.04
N GLN A 42 18.28 1.43 -0.87
CA GLN A 42 19.68 1.49 -0.46
C GLN A 42 20.51 0.32 -1.02
N GLN A 43 19.88 -0.72 -1.59
CA GLN A 43 20.61 -1.86 -2.17
C GLN A 43 21.06 -1.53 -3.61
N PRO A 44 22.34 -1.76 -3.97
CA PRO A 44 22.89 -1.40 -5.29
C PRO A 44 22.37 -2.29 -6.43
N ASP A 45 21.83 -3.47 -6.09
CA ASP A 45 21.23 -4.45 -6.98
C ASP A 45 19.70 -4.26 -7.17
N VAL A 46 19.12 -3.15 -6.66
CA VAL A 46 17.69 -2.84 -6.79
C VAL A 46 17.45 -1.50 -7.50
N CYS A 47 16.51 -1.49 -8.45
CA CYS A 47 16.10 -0.30 -9.19
C CYS A 47 14.62 0.02 -8.97
N LEU A 48 14.32 1.06 -8.19
CA LEU A 48 12.95 1.51 -7.86
C LEU A 48 12.52 2.72 -8.70
N PRO A 49 11.21 3.01 -8.91
CA PRO A 49 10.79 4.22 -9.60
C PRO A 49 11.18 5.45 -8.77
N LYS A 50 11.59 6.52 -9.45
CA LYS A 50 11.96 7.82 -8.87
C LYS A 50 10.83 8.43 -8.02
N ILE A 51 9.58 8.05 -8.31
CA ILE A 51 8.40 8.41 -7.55
C ILE A 51 7.68 7.11 -7.19
N LYS A 52 7.51 6.85 -5.88
CA LYS A 52 6.80 5.68 -5.34
C LYS A 52 5.41 5.52 -5.94
N GLU A 53 4.94 4.29 -6.09
CA GLU A 53 3.61 3.93 -6.61
C GLU A 53 3.26 4.74 -7.87
N THR A 54 3.70 4.24 -9.02
CA THR A 54 3.34 4.79 -10.34
C THR A 54 1.86 4.62 -10.66
N HIS A 55 1.20 3.63 -10.02
CA HIS A 55 -0.20 3.24 -10.26
C HIS A 55 -0.45 2.78 -11.71
N PHE A 56 0.60 2.36 -12.42
CA PHE A 56 0.55 2.05 -13.85
C PHE A 56 -0.39 0.90 -14.18
N PHE A 57 -0.34 -0.21 -13.44
CA PHE A 57 -1.15 -1.39 -13.73
C PHE A 57 -2.57 -1.31 -13.16
N SER A 58 -2.83 -0.49 -12.14
CA SER A 58 -4.16 -0.28 -11.54
C SER A 58 -4.95 0.81 -12.29
N ASN A 59 -4.36 1.98 -12.50
CA ASN A 59 -5.05 3.12 -13.09
C ASN A 59 -5.10 3.07 -14.62
N CYS A 60 -6.30 2.99 -15.21
CA CYS A 60 -6.50 2.95 -16.66
C CYS A 60 -5.90 4.16 -17.40
N ASP A 61 -6.05 5.37 -16.86
CA ASP A 61 -5.55 6.62 -17.46
C ASP A 61 -4.01 6.67 -17.54
N ILE A 62 -3.34 5.87 -16.68
CA ILE A 62 -1.89 5.73 -16.64
C ILE A 62 -1.46 4.54 -17.49
N PHE A 63 -2.18 3.41 -17.41
CA PHE A 63 -1.95 2.22 -18.23
C PHE A 63 -1.96 2.53 -19.74
N HIS A 64 -2.90 3.39 -20.18
CA HIS A 64 -3.04 3.79 -21.59
C HIS A 64 -1.83 4.60 -22.12
N ARG A 65 -0.91 5.05 -21.26
CA ARG A 65 0.34 5.72 -21.65
C ARG A 65 1.43 4.74 -22.11
N GLY A 66 1.21 3.43 -21.96
CA GLY A 66 2.08 2.37 -22.45
C GLY A 66 3.32 2.09 -21.60
N ILE A 67 4.02 1.00 -21.95
CA ILE A 67 5.24 0.51 -21.29
C ILE A 67 6.35 1.56 -21.27
N ASP A 68 6.49 2.37 -22.31
CA ASP A 68 7.61 3.31 -22.37
C ASP A 68 7.42 4.48 -21.41
N TRP A 69 6.18 4.95 -21.18
CA TRP A 69 5.89 5.88 -20.09
C TRP A 69 6.21 5.30 -18.70
N TYR A 70 5.93 4.01 -18.49
CA TYR A 70 6.27 3.30 -17.26
C TYR A 70 7.78 3.21 -17.07
N ARG A 71 8.52 2.83 -18.12
CA ARG A 71 10.00 2.80 -18.13
C ARG A 71 10.62 4.13 -17.73
N THR A 72 10.11 5.27 -18.21
CA THR A 72 10.67 6.58 -17.83
C THR A 72 10.51 6.92 -16.33
N ARG A 73 9.72 6.16 -15.56
CA ARG A 73 9.59 6.34 -14.10
C ARG A 73 10.84 5.86 -13.35
N PHE A 74 11.65 5.00 -13.95
CA PHE A 74 12.83 4.38 -13.35
C PHE A 74 14.11 5.20 -13.61
N PRO A 75 15.15 5.10 -12.76
CA PRO A 75 16.52 5.41 -13.13
C PRO A 75 17.08 4.33 -14.08
N THR A 76 18.24 4.57 -14.67
CA THR A 76 18.96 3.53 -15.43
C THR A 76 19.41 2.43 -14.45
N PRO A 77 18.95 1.17 -14.61
CA PRO A 77 19.34 0.09 -13.71
C PRO A 77 20.80 -0.33 -13.95
N ALA A 78 21.46 -0.84 -12.91
CA ALA A 78 22.74 -1.52 -13.06
C ALA A 78 22.58 -2.82 -13.89
N PRO A 79 23.65 -3.37 -14.50
CA PRO A 79 23.55 -4.45 -15.49
C PRO A 79 22.80 -5.72 -15.06
N ASP A 80 22.78 -6.03 -13.76
CA ASP A 80 22.09 -7.19 -13.18
C ASP A 80 21.05 -6.79 -12.10
N ALA A 81 20.70 -5.50 -11.97
CA ALA A 81 19.74 -5.04 -10.96
C ALA A 81 18.30 -5.49 -11.25
N VAL A 82 17.53 -5.72 -10.18
CA VAL A 82 16.11 -6.12 -10.25
C VAL A 82 15.22 -4.85 -10.20
N ILE A 83 14.25 -4.69 -11.12
CA ILE A 83 13.67 -3.37 -11.49
C ILE A 83 12.17 -3.21 -11.19
N GLY A 84 11.75 -2.46 -10.15
CA GLY A 84 10.37 -2.51 -9.64
C GLY A 84 9.66 -1.36 -8.95
N GLU A 85 8.32 -1.42 -8.96
CA GLU A 85 7.37 -0.55 -8.26
C GLU A 85 6.58 -1.16 -7.07
N VAL A 86 6.71 -0.59 -5.87
CA VAL A 86 5.80 -0.86 -4.74
C VAL A 86 4.49 -0.12 -4.98
N CYS A 87 3.35 -0.81 -4.95
CA CYS A 87 2.03 -0.16 -5.04
C CYS A 87 0.94 -0.86 -4.19
N PRO A 88 0.33 -0.17 -3.20
CA PRO A 88 -0.82 -0.66 -2.44
C PRO A 88 -2.03 -1.04 -3.27
N ASP A 89 -2.33 -0.27 -4.32
CA ASP A 89 -3.55 -0.46 -5.10
C ASP A 89 -3.51 -1.67 -6.02
N TYR A 90 -2.34 -2.32 -6.18
CA TYR A 90 -2.16 -3.45 -7.07
C TYR A 90 -2.97 -4.67 -6.63
N ILE A 91 -2.79 -5.14 -5.39
CA ILE A 91 -3.50 -6.32 -4.86
C ILE A 91 -5.02 -6.24 -5.02
N PHE A 92 -5.58 -5.06 -4.73
CA PHE A 92 -7.01 -4.84 -4.72
C PHE A 92 -7.59 -4.63 -6.12
N SER A 93 -6.82 -4.07 -7.07
CA SER A 93 -7.31 -3.77 -8.43
C SER A 93 -7.39 -5.01 -9.31
N ASP A 94 -8.62 -5.36 -9.70
CA ASP A 94 -9.01 -6.51 -10.52
C ASP A 94 -8.20 -6.68 -11.83
N ARG A 95 -7.90 -5.56 -12.49
CA ARG A 95 -7.18 -5.50 -13.78
C ARG A 95 -5.67 -5.69 -13.64
N THR A 96 -5.11 -5.55 -12.44
CA THR A 96 -3.67 -5.50 -12.22
C THR A 96 -2.94 -6.76 -12.68
N PRO A 97 -3.26 -7.97 -12.16
CA PRO A 97 -2.47 -9.15 -12.48
C PRO A 97 -2.59 -9.55 -13.96
N ALA A 98 -3.78 -9.41 -14.55
CA ALA A 98 -4.00 -9.64 -15.98
C ALA A 98 -3.22 -8.67 -16.88
N ARG A 99 -3.07 -7.40 -16.50
CA ARG A 99 -2.23 -6.42 -17.21
C ARG A 99 -0.75 -6.76 -17.12
N ILE A 100 -0.32 -7.32 -15.99
CA ILE A 100 1.09 -7.64 -15.72
C ILE A 100 1.50 -8.94 -16.42
N ARG A 101 0.61 -9.94 -16.46
CA ARG A 101 0.79 -11.17 -17.24
C ARG A 101 1.20 -10.90 -18.69
N LYS A 102 0.67 -9.83 -19.30
CA LYS A 102 0.99 -9.44 -20.69
C LYS A 102 2.48 -9.15 -20.90
N TRP A 103 3.20 -8.74 -19.86
CA TRP A 103 4.60 -8.30 -19.92
C TRP A 103 5.53 -9.23 -19.16
N ASN A 104 5.05 -9.86 -18.10
CA ASN A 104 5.73 -10.98 -17.47
C ASN A 104 4.74 -11.97 -16.86
N ALA A 105 4.74 -13.18 -17.38
CA ALA A 105 3.88 -14.28 -16.93
C ALA A 105 4.40 -14.97 -15.66
N LYS A 106 5.68 -14.79 -15.29
CA LYS A 106 6.31 -15.45 -14.13
C LYS A 106 6.82 -14.44 -13.08
N PRO A 107 5.95 -13.60 -12.49
CA PRO A 107 6.41 -12.68 -11.48
C PRO A 107 6.75 -13.33 -10.16
N ARG A 108 7.82 -12.91 -9.49
CA ARG A 108 7.78 -13.02 -8.03
C ARG A 108 6.89 -11.92 -7.48
N VAL A 109 6.00 -12.31 -6.60
CA VAL A 109 4.97 -11.48 -6.00
C VAL A 109 5.06 -11.70 -4.51
N VAL A 110 5.03 -10.63 -3.72
CA VAL A 110 4.95 -10.80 -2.26
C VAL A 110 3.95 -9.86 -1.68
N TYR A 111 3.22 -10.42 -0.74
CA TYR A 111 2.05 -9.87 -0.13
C TYR A 111 2.40 -9.67 1.33
N VAL A 112 2.34 -8.42 1.80
CA VAL A 112 2.54 -8.12 3.22
C VAL A 112 1.19 -7.77 3.82
N PHE A 113 0.75 -8.62 4.75
CA PHE A 113 -0.56 -8.53 5.37
C PHE A 113 -0.47 -7.95 6.78
N ARG A 114 -1.37 -7.02 7.11
CA ARG A 114 -1.63 -6.48 8.45
C ARG A 114 -3.02 -6.93 8.91
N HIS A 115 -3.27 -6.97 10.23
CA HIS A 115 -4.59 -7.23 10.78
C HIS A 115 -5.71 -6.43 10.05
N PRO A 116 -6.77 -7.07 9.51
CA PRO A 116 -7.75 -6.42 8.63
C PRO A 116 -8.38 -5.15 9.20
N LEU A 117 -8.80 -5.19 10.47
CA LEU A 117 -9.46 -4.07 11.16
C LEU A 117 -8.52 -2.90 11.47
N GLU A 118 -7.24 -3.18 11.74
CA GLU A 118 -6.27 -2.10 11.98
C GLU A 118 -5.93 -1.39 10.67
N ARG A 119 -5.83 -2.14 9.58
CA ARG A 119 -5.67 -1.60 8.24
C ARG A 119 -6.92 -0.80 7.81
N ALA A 120 -8.11 -1.30 8.11
CA ALA A 120 -9.36 -0.58 7.93
C ALA A 120 -9.34 0.77 8.67
N PHE A 121 -8.95 0.77 9.95
CA PHE A 121 -8.83 1.97 10.78
C PHE A 121 -7.74 2.92 10.29
N SER A 122 -6.58 2.41 9.86
CA SER A 122 -5.50 3.19 9.27
C SER A 122 -5.94 3.89 7.98
N HIS A 123 -6.69 3.20 7.11
CA HIS A 123 -7.25 3.77 5.89
C HIS A 123 -8.36 4.79 6.20
N TYR A 124 -9.24 4.52 7.16
CA TYR A 124 -10.22 5.49 7.68
C TYR A 124 -9.52 6.77 8.17
N ARG A 125 -8.46 6.64 8.98
CA ARG A 125 -7.67 7.79 9.46
C ARG A 125 -6.99 8.56 8.33
N MET A 126 -6.57 7.91 7.25
CA MET A 126 -6.07 8.57 6.05
C MET A 126 -7.19 9.39 5.37
N SER A 127 -8.37 8.79 5.17
CA SER A 127 -9.53 9.44 4.55
C SER A 127 -10.08 10.61 5.38
N ARG A 128 -10.11 10.48 6.71
CA ARG A 128 -10.38 11.58 7.66
C ARG A 128 -9.38 12.72 7.50
N ARG A 129 -8.08 12.39 7.46
CA ARG A 129 -6.98 13.38 7.32
C ARG A 129 -7.02 14.10 5.98
N ALA A 130 -7.47 13.43 4.92
CA ALA A 130 -7.67 14.01 3.59
C ALA A 130 -8.96 14.85 3.47
N GLY A 131 -9.79 14.91 4.51
CA GLY A 131 -11.08 15.62 4.51
C GLY A 131 -12.20 14.90 3.75
N ASN A 132 -12.01 13.62 3.41
CA ASN A 132 -12.92 12.83 2.57
C ASN A 132 -13.95 12.02 3.36
N GLU A 133 -13.63 11.58 4.59
CA GLU A 133 -14.56 10.85 5.44
C GLU A 133 -15.24 11.78 6.46
N PRO A 134 -16.56 12.02 6.40
CA PRO A 134 -17.27 12.76 7.44
C PRO A 134 -17.68 11.92 8.67
N LEU A 135 -17.85 10.60 8.53
CA LEU A 135 -18.45 9.74 9.56
C LEU A 135 -17.48 9.32 10.68
N ASP A 136 -18.02 8.79 11.77
CA ASP A 136 -17.25 7.97 12.73
C ASP A 136 -16.89 6.60 12.15
N PHE A 137 -15.88 5.93 12.70
CA PHE A 137 -15.38 4.67 12.13
C PHE A 137 -16.46 3.56 12.04
N PRO A 138 -17.24 3.24 13.09
CA PRO A 138 -18.32 2.26 12.99
C PRO A 138 -19.35 2.57 11.89
N SER A 139 -19.67 3.85 11.68
CA SER A 139 -20.63 4.27 10.66
C SER A 139 -20.00 4.29 9.26
N ALA A 140 -18.72 4.62 9.15
CA ALA A 140 -17.95 4.51 7.92
C ALA A 140 -17.88 3.06 7.42
N LEU A 141 -17.69 2.08 8.32
CA LEU A 141 -17.74 0.64 7.99
C LEU A 141 -19.13 0.23 7.47
N ARG A 142 -20.20 0.62 8.16
CA ARG A 142 -21.59 0.34 7.71
C ARG A 142 -21.92 0.96 6.35
N GLN A 143 -21.39 2.14 6.06
CA GLN A 143 -21.69 2.90 4.85
C GLN A 143 -20.85 2.47 3.63
N GLU A 144 -19.79 1.68 3.83
CA GLU A 144 -18.87 1.25 2.77
C GLU A 144 -19.56 0.52 1.60
N PRO A 145 -20.41 -0.50 1.77
CA PRO A 145 -20.99 -1.23 0.64
C PRO A 145 -21.79 -0.34 -0.32
N GLN A 146 -22.58 0.59 0.21
CA GLN A 146 -23.35 1.55 -0.58
C GLN A 146 -22.44 2.59 -1.27
N ARG A 147 -21.36 3.01 -0.60
CA ARG A 147 -20.37 3.94 -1.19
C ARG A 147 -19.59 3.28 -2.32
N LEU A 148 -19.17 2.02 -2.18
CA LEU A 148 -18.41 1.31 -3.21
C LEU A 148 -19.25 0.96 -4.44
N SER A 149 -20.54 0.66 -4.27
CA SER A 149 -21.45 0.37 -5.39
C SER A 149 -21.80 1.60 -6.24
N THR A 150 -21.79 2.82 -5.66
CA THR A 150 -22.26 4.04 -6.35
C THR A 150 -21.16 5.08 -6.60
N GLY A 151 -20.14 5.18 -5.75
CA GLY A 151 -19.14 6.26 -5.78
C GLY A 151 -17.90 5.99 -6.65
N GLY A 152 -17.91 4.90 -7.42
CA GLY A 152 -16.88 4.55 -8.42
C GLY A 152 -15.44 4.64 -7.89
N ARG A 153 -14.52 5.13 -8.74
CA ARG A 153 -13.08 5.20 -8.41
C ARG A 153 -12.79 6.06 -7.16
N PHE A 154 -13.55 7.13 -6.92
CA PHE A 154 -13.34 7.98 -5.75
C PHE A 154 -13.66 7.24 -4.45
N ALA A 155 -14.80 6.53 -4.39
CA ALA A 155 -15.13 5.73 -3.23
C ALA A 155 -14.17 4.55 -3.04
N TYR A 156 -13.79 3.88 -4.13
CA TYR A 156 -12.80 2.80 -4.11
C TYR A 156 -11.42 3.21 -3.58
N ALA A 157 -11.04 4.48 -3.79
CA ALA A 157 -9.78 5.03 -3.29
C ALA A 157 -9.86 5.53 -1.83
N ASN A 158 -11.05 5.89 -1.32
CA ASN A 158 -11.18 6.62 -0.04
C ASN A 158 -12.04 5.94 1.03
N TYR A 159 -12.89 4.98 0.66
CA TYR A 159 -13.92 4.38 1.54
C TYR A 159 -13.87 2.84 1.61
N SER A 160 -12.90 2.19 0.93
CA SER A 160 -12.73 0.73 1.00
C SER A 160 -11.98 0.31 2.27
N TYR A 161 -12.70 0.13 3.39
CA TYR A 161 -12.17 -0.19 4.72
C TYR A 161 -12.19 -1.69 5.03
N LEU A 162 -13.26 -2.40 4.68
CA LEU A 162 -13.42 -3.85 4.82
C LEU A 162 -13.14 -4.59 3.52
N ALA A 163 -13.45 -4.00 2.35
CA ALA A 163 -13.24 -4.65 1.05
C ALA A 163 -11.75 -4.94 0.78
N ARG A 164 -10.87 -3.97 1.07
CA ARG A 164 -9.41 -4.17 1.10
C ARG A 164 -8.93 -5.02 2.28
N GLY A 165 -9.83 -5.53 3.11
CA GLY A 165 -9.62 -6.48 4.20
C GLY A 165 -9.70 -7.95 3.76
N ARG A 166 -10.28 -8.23 2.59
CA ARG A 166 -10.59 -9.59 2.12
C ARG A 166 -9.48 -10.16 1.25
N TYR A 167 -8.41 -10.65 1.88
CA TYR A 167 -7.19 -11.05 1.17
C TYR A 167 -7.33 -12.33 0.38
N ALA A 168 -8.14 -13.28 0.85
CA ALA A 168 -8.40 -14.54 0.16
C ALA A 168 -8.86 -14.28 -1.29
N GLU A 169 -9.95 -13.53 -1.47
CA GLU A 169 -10.50 -13.10 -2.76
C GLU A 169 -9.45 -12.46 -3.68
N GLN A 170 -8.57 -11.64 -3.10
CA GLN A 170 -7.51 -10.94 -3.84
C GLN A 170 -6.37 -11.92 -4.24
N ILE A 171 -5.93 -12.81 -3.35
CA ILE A 171 -4.87 -13.79 -3.65
C ILE A 171 -5.35 -14.81 -4.69
N GLU A 172 -6.59 -15.30 -4.58
CA GLU A 172 -7.19 -16.24 -5.54
C GLU A 172 -7.25 -15.67 -6.95
N LEU A 173 -7.72 -14.41 -7.09
CA LEU A 173 -7.68 -13.69 -8.36
C LEU A 173 -6.25 -13.64 -8.92
N TRP A 174 -5.28 -13.34 -8.06
CA TRP A 174 -3.89 -13.20 -8.47
C TRP A 174 -3.24 -14.50 -8.89
N GLN A 175 -3.47 -15.59 -8.17
CA GLN A 175 -3.01 -16.93 -8.54
C GLN A 175 -3.66 -17.41 -9.84
N ARG A 176 -4.95 -17.12 -10.05
CA ARG A 176 -5.66 -17.43 -11.30
C ARG A 176 -5.13 -16.63 -12.50
N GLU A 177 -4.88 -15.34 -12.31
CA GLU A 177 -4.38 -14.47 -13.39
C GLU A 177 -2.87 -14.60 -13.63
N LEU A 178 -2.09 -15.03 -12.63
CA LEU A 178 -0.64 -15.24 -12.70
C LEU A 178 -0.23 -16.64 -12.16
N PRO A 179 -0.66 -17.75 -12.79
CA PRO A 179 -0.47 -19.13 -12.28
C PRO A 179 0.98 -19.63 -12.36
N GLN A 180 1.91 -18.79 -12.82
CA GLN A 180 3.35 -19.06 -12.85
C GLN A 180 4.13 -18.06 -12.00
N ALA A 181 3.42 -17.29 -11.15
CA ALA A 181 4.04 -16.39 -10.20
C ALA A 181 4.64 -17.15 -9.01
N GLU A 182 5.89 -16.85 -8.68
CA GLU A 182 6.47 -17.19 -7.39
C GLU A 182 5.78 -16.29 -6.33
N SER A 183 5.32 -16.83 -5.21
CA SER A 183 4.63 -16.04 -4.17
C SER A 183 5.29 -16.19 -2.81
N LEU A 184 5.55 -15.08 -2.11
CA LEU A 184 5.91 -15.08 -0.69
C LEU A 184 4.84 -14.30 0.10
N PHE A 185 4.45 -14.84 1.24
CA PHE A 185 3.45 -14.26 2.11
C PHE A 185 4.12 -13.83 3.41
N VAL A 186 3.86 -12.61 3.87
CA VAL A 186 4.58 -11.99 5.00
C VAL A 186 3.59 -11.31 5.93
N LYS A 187 3.75 -11.50 7.24
CA LYS A 187 3.01 -10.73 8.24
C LYS A 187 3.68 -9.37 8.46
N PHE A 188 2.88 -8.31 8.51
CA PHE A 188 3.33 -6.94 8.71
C PHE A 188 3.98 -6.77 10.08
N ASP A 189 3.37 -7.34 11.13
CA ASP A 189 3.89 -7.26 12.50
C ASP A 189 5.29 -7.87 12.59
N ASP A 190 5.49 -9.05 11.98
CA ASP A 190 6.79 -9.74 11.92
C ASP A 190 7.81 -8.92 11.13
N LEU A 191 7.40 -8.26 10.05
CA LEU A 191 8.28 -7.40 9.24
C LEU A 191 8.72 -6.12 9.99
N ILE A 192 7.83 -5.50 10.78
CA ILE A 192 8.13 -4.28 11.55
C ILE A 192 8.74 -4.55 12.93
N ASP A 193 8.87 -5.82 13.33
CA ASP A 193 9.59 -6.18 14.54
C ASP A 193 11.02 -5.60 14.52
N ALA A 194 11.45 -5.10 15.69
CA ALA A 194 12.76 -4.49 15.88
C ALA A 194 13.82 -5.53 16.28
N GLY A 195 13.40 -6.75 16.61
CA GLY A 195 14.27 -7.86 16.98
C GLY A 195 14.56 -8.83 15.84
N GLU A 196 14.81 -10.08 16.24
CA GLU A 196 15.26 -11.17 15.39
C GLU A 196 14.20 -11.65 14.38
N THR A 197 12.92 -11.65 14.76
CA THR A 197 11.80 -11.99 13.86
C THR A 197 11.76 -10.99 12.71
N GLY A 198 11.93 -9.71 13.03
CA GLY A 198 12.12 -8.63 12.07
C GLY A 198 13.23 -8.93 11.09
N ARG A 199 14.46 -9.11 11.61
CA ARG A 199 15.66 -9.36 10.82
C ARG A 199 15.47 -10.52 9.83
N ARG A 200 15.03 -11.68 10.32
CA ARG A 200 14.75 -12.86 9.50
C ARG A 200 13.70 -12.62 8.42
N THR A 201 12.64 -11.89 8.72
CA THR A 201 11.59 -11.57 7.75
C THR A 201 12.13 -10.71 6.58
N TYR A 202 13.08 -9.82 6.84
CA TYR A 202 13.74 -9.04 5.80
C TYR A 202 14.77 -9.85 4.99
N GLU A 203 15.50 -10.76 5.63
CA GLU A 203 16.42 -11.67 4.95
C GLU A 203 15.66 -12.64 4.04
N GLN A 204 14.59 -13.28 4.53
CA GLN A 204 13.68 -14.10 3.73
C GLN A 204 13.09 -13.34 2.53
N ILE A 205 12.80 -12.06 2.72
CA ILE A 205 12.47 -11.12 1.64
C ILE A 205 13.67 -11.05 0.68
N CYS A 206 14.84 -10.52 1.07
CA CYS A 206 16.03 -10.42 0.19
C CYS A 206 16.37 -11.73 -0.57
N ASP A 207 16.30 -12.88 0.08
CA ASP A 207 16.59 -14.21 -0.49
C ASP A 207 15.57 -14.63 -1.56
N PHE A 208 14.28 -14.56 -1.24
CA PHE A 208 13.19 -14.78 -2.22
C PHE A 208 13.33 -13.83 -3.42
N LEU A 209 13.98 -12.70 -3.22
CA LEU A 209 14.08 -11.60 -4.15
C LEU A 209 15.38 -11.63 -4.97
N GLY A 210 16.36 -12.44 -4.55
CA GLY A 210 17.64 -12.64 -5.22
C GLY A 210 18.59 -11.46 -5.09
N VAL A 211 18.55 -10.74 -3.96
CA VAL A 211 19.44 -9.61 -3.68
C VAL A 211 20.15 -9.70 -2.35
N THR A 212 21.21 -8.90 -2.26
CA THR A 212 22.07 -8.82 -1.09
C THR A 212 21.30 -8.28 0.12
N SER A 213 21.21 -9.06 1.19
CA SER A 213 20.81 -8.56 2.51
C SER A 213 22.01 -7.87 3.17
N SER A 214 21.90 -6.58 3.49
CA SER A 214 22.94 -5.84 4.21
C SER A 214 22.51 -5.56 5.66
N PRO A 215 23.23 -6.09 6.68
CA PRO A 215 22.93 -5.85 8.09
C PRO A 215 23.00 -4.37 8.50
N ALA A 216 23.84 -3.57 7.85
CA ALA A 216 23.95 -2.13 8.11
C ALA A 216 22.70 -1.34 7.69
N ILE A 217 21.93 -1.86 6.73
CA ILE A 217 20.64 -1.28 6.27
C ILE A 217 19.47 -1.81 7.12
N ALA A 218 19.72 -2.86 7.93
CA ALA A 218 18.75 -3.42 8.87
C ALA A 218 18.65 -2.63 10.20
N ASP A 219 19.28 -1.46 10.32
CA ASP A 219 19.00 -0.52 11.41
C ASP A 219 17.56 0.03 11.30
N ARG A 220 16.65 -0.72 11.93
CA ARG A 220 15.21 -0.45 12.01
C ARG A 220 14.86 0.67 12.99
N SER A 221 15.85 1.34 13.60
CA SER A 221 15.62 2.50 14.48
C SER A 221 14.89 3.66 13.78
N LEU A 222 14.87 3.66 12.43
CA LEU A 222 13.94 4.41 11.60
C LEU A 222 12.47 4.01 11.86
N ARG A 223 11.94 4.51 12.99
CA ARG A 223 10.51 4.67 13.31
C ARG A 223 9.84 5.68 12.38
N LEU A 224 9.93 5.44 11.07
CA LEU A 224 9.04 6.03 10.10
C LEU A 224 7.64 5.45 10.33
N ASN A 225 6.62 6.30 10.20
CA ASN A 225 5.19 6.00 10.45
C ASN A 225 4.71 6.15 11.92
N VAL A 226 5.13 7.21 12.63
CA VAL A 226 4.32 7.72 13.75
C VAL A 226 2.98 8.21 13.18
N ALA A 227 1.92 7.45 13.44
CA ALA A 227 0.61 7.66 12.82
C ALA A 227 0.07 9.06 13.15
N SER A 228 0.12 9.96 12.18
CA SER A 228 -0.16 11.39 12.36
C SER A 228 -1.65 11.76 12.21
N ALA A 229 -2.03 12.86 12.84
CA ALA A 229 -3.32 13.54 12.62
C ALA A 229 -3.08 14.90 11.92
N SER A 230 -4.14 15.44 11.33
CA SER A 230 -4.16 16.83 10.88
C SER A 230 -4.16 17.79 12.09
N ARG A 231 -3.48 18.93 11.98
CA ARG A 231 -3.62 20.07 12.91
C ARG A 231 -4.87 20.90 12.60
N SER A 232 -5.20 21.05 11.32
CA SER A 232 -6.36 21.80 10.82
C SER A 232 -7.01 21.12 9.62
N SER A 233 -8.31 20.83 9.74
CA SER A 233 -9.16 20.33 8.65
C SER A 233 -9.26 21.33 7.49
N LEU A 234 -9.28 22.64 7.76
CA LEU A 234 -9.31 23.68 6.72
C LEU A 234 -8.05 23.66 5.84
N ILE A 235 -6.89 23.39 6.43
CA ILE A 235 -5.62 23.27 5.69
C ILE A 235 -5.57 21.95 4.92
N ALA A 236 -6.08 20.85 5.50
CA ALA A 236 -6.23 19.60 4.77
C ALA A 236 -7.15 19.76 3.54
N ASP A 237 -8.28 20.46 3.70
CA ASP A 237 -9.20 20.76 2.61
C ASP A 237 -8.55 21.63 1.52
N LEU A 238 -7.77 22.65 1.90
CA LEU A 238 -6.98 23.45 0.95
C LEU A 238 -5.93 22.61 0.18
N ILE A 239 -5.34 21.59 0.83
CA ILE A 239 -4.36 20.70 0.21
C ILE A 239 -5.03 19.69 -0.71
N HIS A 240 -6.09 19.03 -0.26
CA HIS A 240 -6.65 17.85 -0.93
C HIS A 240 -7.83 18.17 -1.86
N LYS A 241 -8.70 19.11 -1.50
CA LYS A 241 -9.88 19.46 -2.30
C LYS A 241 -9.53 20.51 -3.37
N PRO A 242 -10.24 20.53 -4.52
CA PRO A 242 -10.14 21.63 -5.46
C PRO A 242 -10.85 22.87 -4.89
N SER A 243 -10.13 23.99 -4.76
CA SER A 243 -10.69 25.25 -4.24
C SER A 243 -10.30 26.45 -5.11
N SER A 244 -11.07 27.53 -5.04
CA SER A 244 -10.76 28.80 -5.71
C SER A 244 -9.44 29.39 -5.24
N VAL A 245 -9.09 29.23 -3.95
CA VAL A 245 -7.79 29.62 -3.39
C VAL A 245 -6.65 28.82 -4.05
N LYS A 246 -6.82 27.52 -4.25
CA LYS A 246 -5.82 26.67 -4.92
C LYS A 246 -5.63 27.03 -6.40
N LYS A 247 -6.70 27.49 -7.08
CA LYS A 247 -6.62 28.09 -8.43
C LYS A 247 -5.85 29.42 -8.41
N LEU A 248 -6.07 30.27 -7.41
CA LEU A 248 -5.40 31.57 -7.25
C LEU A 248 -3.90 31.42 -6.95
N VAL A 249 -3.52 30.62 -5.94
CA VAL A 249 -2.12 30.27 -5.65
C VAL A 249 -1.46 29.62 -6.87
N GLY A 250 -2.23 28.84 -7.64
CA GLY A 250 -1.79 28.25 -8.90
C GLY A 250 -1.55 29.24 -10.06
N ARG A 251 -1.97 30.50 -9.93
CA ARG A 251 -1.60 31.60 -10.84
C ARG A 251 -0.34 32.32 -10.36
N CYS A 252 -0.23 32.58 -9.05
CA CYS A 252 0.91 33.27 -8.44
C CYS A 252 2.22 32.45 -8.46
N ILE A 253 2.14 31.11 -8.58
CA ILE A 253 3.31 30.22 -8.53
C ILE A 253 3.33 29.33 -9.79
N PRO A 254 3.91 29.80 -10.92
CA PRO A 254 3.85 29.09 -12.20
C PRO A 254 4.59 27.75 -12.20
N SER A 255 5.74 27.67 -11.50
CA SER A 255 6.53 26.44 -11.39
C SER A 255 5.72 25.34 -10.69
N ARG A 256 5.48 24.24 -11.42
CA ARG A 256 4.79 23.05 -10.90
C ARG A 256 5.57 22.41 -9.75
N ASP A 257 6.90 22.37 -9.84
CA ASP A 257 7.75 21.74 -8.84
C ASP A 257 7.84 22.58 -7.56
N LEU A 258 7.95 23.92 -7.67
CA LEU A 258 7.88 24.80 -6.51
C LEU A 258 6.52 24.68 -5.80
N ARG A 259 5.43 24.70 -6.57
CA ARG A 259 4.07 24.48 -6.04
C ARG A 259 3.96 23.13 -5.35
N HIS A 260 4.48 22.06 -5.95
CA HIS A 260 4.47 20.72 -5.34
C HIS A 260 5.22 20.70 -4.00
N ARG A 261 6.45 21.24 -3.96
CA ARG A 261 7.26 21.36 -2.73
C ARG A 261 6.54 22.18 -1.64
N MET A 262 5.90 23.29 -1.99
CA MET A 262 5.14 24.10 -1.05
C MET A 262 3.90 23.36 -0.50
N MET A 263 3.16 22.65 -1.36
CA MET A 263 2.04 21.83 -0.91
C MET A 263 2.52 20.70 0.01
N LEU A 264 3.66 20.06 -0.27
CA LEU A 264 4.28 19.05 0.61
C LEU A 264 4.73 19.65 1.95
N ALA A 265 5.33 20.84 1.97
CA ALA A 265 5.75 21.51 3.19
C ALA A 265 4.54 21.91 4.06
N LEU A 266 3.46 22.39 3.46
CA LEU A 266 2.20 22.68 4.16
C LEU A 266 1.52 21.40 4.65
N GLU A 267 1.56 20.32 3.86
CA GLU A 267 1.08 18.98 4.22
C GLU A 267 1.83 18.45 5.46
N GLN A 268 3.17 18.55 5.48
CA GLN A 268 4.02 18.19 6.63
C GLN A 268 3.78 19.08 7.86
N TRP A 269 3.71 20.41 7.69
CA TRP A 269 3.43 21.33 8.80
C TRP A 269 2.06 21.04 9.42
N ASN A 270 1.07 20.65 8.61
CA ASN A 270 -0.25 20.28 9.08
C ASN A 270 -0.30 18.89 9.75
N LEU A 271 0.81 18.13 9.81
CA LEU A 271 0.88 16.90 10.60
C LEU A 271 1.20 17.22 12.07
N ARG A 272 0.50 16.52 12.98
CA ARG A 272 0.89 16.38 14.38
C ARG A 272 1.01 14.89 14.74
N PRO A 273 1.99 14.50 15.57
CA PRO A 273 2.01 13.16 16.15
C PRO A 273 0.75 12.98 17.02
N ILE A 274 0.12 11.81 16.92
CA ILE A 274 -0.95 11.46 17.85
C ILE A 274 -0.32 11.08 19.19
N ARG A 275 -0.75 11.76 20.27
CA ARG A 275 -0.21 11.58 21.63
C ARG A 275 -0.82 10.40 22.41
N GLN A 276 -1.99 9.91 22.01
CA GLN A 276 -2.68 8.76 22.63
C GLN A 276 -3.19 7.84 21.54
N GLN A 277 -2.97 6.55 21.69
CA GLN A 277 -3.43 5.54 20.75
C GLN A 277 -4.96 5.44 20.83
N GLU A 278 -5.66 5.99 19.84
CA GLU A 278 -7.13 5.97 19.77
C GLU A 278 -7.65 4.51 19.83
N GLU A 279 -8.58 4.25 20.74
CA GLU A 279 -9.23 2.95 20.86
C GLU A 279 -10.01 2.61 19.59
N ILE A 280 -9.70 1.47 18.97
CA ILE A 280 -10.41 1.02 17.78
C ILE A 280 -11.74 0.39 18.22
N ARG A 281 -12.83 1.16 18.10
CA ARG A 281 -14.20 0.70 18.37
C ARG A 281 -14.80 0.07 17.13
N VAL A 282 -15.18 -1.20 17.22
CA VAL A 282 -15.67 -2.02 16.09
C VAL A 282 -16.99 -2.70 16.46
N PRO A 283 -18.04 -2.58 15.63
CA PRO A 283 -19.25 -3.40 15.77
C PRO A 283 -18.95 -4.91 15.72
N PRO A 284 -19.53 -5.76 16.59
CA PRO A 284 -19.19 -7.18 16.69
C PRO A 284 -19.25 -7.97 15.36
N GLN A 285 -20.20 -7.63 14.48
CA GLN A 285 -20.33 -8.29 13.17
C GLN A 285 -19.08 -8.12 12.29
N PHE A 286 -18.40 -6.97 12.35
CA PHE A 286 -17.17 -6.73 11.60
C PHE A 286 -15.94 -7.36 12.26
N VAL A 287 -16.00 -7.67 13.56
CA VAL A 287 -14.99 -8.48 14.25
C VAL A 287 -15.06 -9.93 13.78
N GLU A 288 -16.26 -10.50 13.66
CA GLU A 288 -16.39 -11.86 13.15
C GLU A 288 -16.15 -11.97 11.64
N GLU A 289 -16.58 -10.99 10.83
CA GLU A 289 -16.17 -10.91 9.40
C GLU A 289 -14.64 -10.89 9.28
N ALA A 290 -13.95 -10.06 10.08
CA ALA A 290 -12.49 -10.02 10.07
C ALA A 290 -11.87 -11.37 10.48
N ARG A 291 -12.40 -12.05 11.51
CA ARG A 291 -11.92 -13.39 11.91
C ARG A 291 -12.10 -14.44 10.83
N GLN A 292 -13.23 -14.43 10.12
CA GLN A 292 -13.44 -15.31 8.96
C GLN A 292 -12.39 -15.04 7.87
N GLN A 293 -12.12 -13.77 7.54
CA GLN A 293 -11.10 -13.40 6.56
C GLN A 293 -9.67 -13.75 7.01
N ILE A 294 -9.37 -13.68 8.31
CA ILE A 294 -8.09 -14.12 8.88
C ILE A 294 -7.90 -15.63 8.74
N ARG A 295 -8.94 -16.44 9.05
CA ARG A 295 -8.91 -17.90 8.88
C ARG A 295 -8.71 -18.30 7.42
N LEU A 296 -9.40 -17.63 6.49
CA LEU A 296 -9.22 -17.86 5.04
C LEU A 296 -7.81 -17.47 4.57
N LEU A 297 -7.27 -16.34 5.04
CA LEU A 297 -5.90 -15.94 4.73
C LEU A 297 -4.89 -17.00 5.23
N ALA A 298 -5.00 -17.44 6.49
CA ALA A 298 -4.13 -18.47 7.06
C ALA A 298 -4.16 -19.77 6.24
N LEU A 299 -5.35 -20.21 5.82
CA LEU A 299 -5.53 -21.41 4.98
C LEU A 299 -4.84 -21.29 3.61
N ILE A 300 -4.95 -20.13 2.95
CA ILE A 300 -4.41 -19.91 1.59
C ILE A 300 -2.90 -19.66 1.62
N THR A 301 -2.36 -19.05 2.68
CA THR A 301 -0.95 -18.63 2.73
C THR A 301 -0.06 -19.47 3.64
N GLY A 302 -0.62 -20.32 4.50
CA GLY A 302 0.12 -21.06 5.53
C GLY A 302 0.71 -20.18 6.64
N LEU A 303 0.28 -18.91 6.75
CA LEU A 303 0.76 -18.00 7.80
C LEU A 303 0.11 -18.37 9.15
N ASN A 304 0.90 -18.41 10.22
CA ASN A 304 0.33 -18.38 11.56
C ASN A 304 -0.23 -16.97 11.82
N LEU A 305 -1.54 -16.90 12.09
CA LEU A 305 -2.28 -15.68 12.40
C LEU A 305 -3.09 -15.83 13.71
N ASP A 306 -2.66 -16.70 14.61
CA ASP A 306 -3.33 -16.92 15.90
C ASP A 306 -3.28 -15.64 16.76
N ASP A 307 -2.16 -14.90 16.69
CA ASP A 307 -2.01 -13.59 17.35
C ASP A 307 -2.98 -12.53 16.80
N TRP A 308 -3.49 -12.70 15.58
CA TRP A 308 -4.53 -11.85 14.99
C TRP A 308 -5.91 -12.26 15.46
N LEU A 309 -6.21 -13.56 15.51
CA LEU A 309 -7.50 -14.07 16.01
C LEU A 309 -7.71 -13.76 17.50
N ALA A 310 -6.63 -13.68 18.27
CA ALA A 310 -6.62 -13.29 19.68
C ALA A 310 -6.81 -11.78 19.92
N ARG A 311 -6.70 -10.90 18.90
CA ARG A 311 -6.85 -9.44 19.12
C ARG A 311 -8.27 -9.09 19.51
N THR A 312 -8.40 -8.30 20.57
CA THR A 312 -9.67 -7.76 21.05
C THR A 312 -9.87 -6.32 20.56
N PHE A 313 -11.12 -5.97 20.29
CA PHE A 313 -11.54 -4.64 19.86
C PHE A 313 -12.69 -4.18 20.76
N LEU A 314 -12.74 -2.90 21.10
CA LEU A 314 -13.83 -2.39 21.93
C LEU A 314 -15.14 -2.41 21.14
N PRO A 315 -16.27 -2.82 21.75
CA PRO A 315 -17.56 -2.77 21.07
C PRO A 315 -17.91 -1.32 20.72
N ALA A 316 -18.36 -1.11 19.48
CA ALA A 316 -18.96 0.16 19.11
C ALA A 316 -20.30 0.35 19.86
N PRO A 317 -20.61 1.55 20.40
CA PRO A 317 -21.87 1.79 21.07
C PRO A 317 -23.04 1.56 20.12
N VAL A 318 -24.08 0.88 20.60
CA VAL A 318 -25.35 0.73 19.89
C VAL A 318 -26.02 2.10 19.88
N ARG A 319 -25.96 2.81 18.75
CA ARG A 319 -26.83 3.96 18.52
C ARG A 319 -28.25 3.40 18.36
N SER A 320 -29.11 3.65 19.34
CA SER A 320 -30.55 3.48 19.16
C SER A 320 -30.99 4.28 17.93
N ALA A 321 -31.76 3.66 17.04
CA ALA A 321 -32.45 4.42 16.01
C ALA A 321 -33.42 5.39 16.70
N ALA A 322 -33.34 6.66 16.31
CA ALA A 322 -34.24 7.74 16.71
C ALA A 322 -34.89 8.29 15.44
#